data_AF-A0A6L9FHR3-F1
#
_entry.id   AF-A0A6L9FHR3-F1
#
_cell.length_a   1.000
_cell.length_b   1.000
_cell.length_c   1.000
_cell.angle_alpha   90.00
_cell.angle_beta   90.00
_cell.angle_gamma   90.00
#
_symmetry.space_group_name_H-M   'P 1'
#
loop_
_entity.id
_entity.type
_entity.pdbx_description
1 polymer ?
#
loop_
_entity_poly.entity_id
_entity_poly.type
_entity_poly.pdbx_seq_one_letter_code
_entity_poly.pdbx_strand_id
1 'polypeptide(L)'
;MAISTVRYGRPRVEYPKSSADRTRDSRLRSKALGRVERKFILDADTDALFDELRLRAGFSTKEKSEFFAALLLRVANKNWLGKPFTLPIEEAL
;
A
#
# COMPACT_ATOMS: atom_id res chain seq x y z
N MET A 1 -12.97 -9.96 44.94
CA MET A 1 -12.29 -10.94 44.08
C MET A 1 -12.28 -10.40 42.66
N ALA A 2 -11.12 -9.95 42.16
CA ALA A 2 -11.00 -9.39 40.81
C ALA A 2 -10.63 -10.52 39.84
N ILE A 3 -11.53 -10.83 38.90
CA ILE A 3 -11.31 -11.80 37.83
C ILE A 3 -10.46 -11.10 36.77
N SER A 4 -9.17 -11.45 36.68
CA SER A 4 -8.30 -10.98 35.62
C SER A 4 -8.70 -11.61 34.29
N THR A 5 -9.08 -10.80 33.32
CA THR A 5 -9.37 -11.23 31.96
C THR A 5 -8.06 -11.53 31.24
N VAL A 6 -7.70 -12.81 31.14
CA VAL A 6 -6.55 -13.25 30.34
C VAL A 6 -6.84 -12.94 28.88
N ARG A 7 -6.13 -11.97 28.30
CA ARG A 7 -6.16 -11.74 26.84
C ARG A 7 -5.49 -12.94 26.17
N TYR A 8 -6.29 -13.85 25.61
CA TYR A 8 -5.78 -14.92 24.76
C TYR A 8 -5.13 -14.30 23.51
N GLY A 9 -3.81 -14.13 23.56
CA GLY A 9 -3.02 -13.71 22.41
C GLY A 9 -3.07 -14.77 21.31
N ARG A 10 -2.56 -14.43 20.12
CA ARG A 10 -2.35 -15.44 19.07
C ARG A 10 -1.39 -16.50 19.59
N PRO A 11 -1.66 -17.80 19.35
CA PRO A 11 -0.73 -18.87 19.69
C PRO A 11 0.68 -18.57 19.18
N ARG A 12 1.68 -18.84 20.02
CA ARG A 12 3.08 -18.59 19.68
C ARG A 12 3.45 -19.50 18.50
N VAL A 13 3.94 -18.90 17.42
CA VAL A 13 4.38 -19.67 16.25
C VAL A 13 5.77 -20.23 16.55
N GLU A 14 5.88 -21.55 16.69
CA GLU A 14 7.13 -22.24 17.06
C GLU A 14 8.24 -22.09 16.00
N TYR A 15 7.85 -21.95 14.72
CA TYR A 15 8.77 -21.79 13.59
C TYR A 15 8.31 -20.66 12.67
N PRO A 16 8.58 -19.39 13.03
CA PRO A 16 8.18 -18.26 12.19
C PRO A 16 8.95 -18.32 10.86
N LYS A 17 8.22 -18.24 9.75
CA LYS A 17 8.81 -18.12 8.41
C LYS A 17 9.80 -16.96 8.36
N SER A 18 10.93 -17.17 7.69
CA SER A 18 11.90 -16.11 7.44
C SER A 18 11.25 -14.96 6.67
N SER A 19 11.82 -13.76 6.74
CA SER A 19 11.35 -12.62 5.94
C SER A 19 11.39 -12.92 4.44
N ALA A 20 12.40 -13.64 3.98
CA ALA A 20 12.55 -14.06 2.59
C ALA A 20 11.42 -15.01 2.17
N ASP A 21 11.10 -16.01 2.98
CA ASP A 21 10.03 -16.97 2.70
C ASP A 21 8.65 -16.30 2.67
N ARG A 22 8.41 -15.36 3.60
CA ARG A 22 7.18 -14.55 3.61
C ARG A 22 7.00 -13.73 2.33
N THR A 23 8.08 -13.11 1.85
CA THR A 23 8.06 -12.34 0.59
C THR A 23 7.82 -13.26 -0.61
N ARG A 24 8.47 -14.43 -0.65
CA ARG A 24 8.28 -15.43 -1.71
C ARG A 24 6.83 -15.92 -1.78
N ASP A 25 6.24 -16.29 -0.65
CA ASP A 25 4.84 -16.72 -0.56
C ASP A 25 3.86 -15.61 -0.96
N SER A 26 4.16 -14.35 -0.64
CA SER A 26 3.37 -13.20 -1.06
C SER A 26 3.38 -13.03 -2.59
N ARG A 27 4.56 -13.16 -3.21
CA ARG A 27 4.70 -13.11 -4.68
C ARG A 27 3.98 -14.27 -5.36
N LEU A 28 4.13 -15.49 -4.85
CA LEU A 28 3.44 -16.67 -5.40
C LEU A 28 1.92 -16.52 -5.34
N ARG A 29 1.37 -16.08 -4.21
CA ARG A 29 -0.08 -15.80 -4.07
C ARG A 29 -0.54 -14.71 -5.03
N SER A 30 0.24 -13.64 -5.19
CA SER A 30 -0.10 -12.57 -6.13
C SER A 30 -0.10 -13.05 -7.58
N LYS A 31 0.89 -13.88 -7.97
CA LYS A 31 0.96 -14.49 -9.29
C LYS A 31 -0.20 -15.44 -9.55
N ALA A 32 -0.59 -16.26 -8.56
CA ALA A 32 -1.75 -17.15 -8.66
C ALA A 32 -3.07 -16.39 -8.87
N LEU A 33 -3.18 -15.18 -8.32
CA LEU A 33 -4.31 -14.28 -8.54
C LEU A 33 -4.21 -13.48 -9.86
N GLY A 34 -3.23 -13.77 -10.72
CA GLY A 34 -3.03 -13.07 -11.99
C GLY A 34 -2.54 -11.63 -11.85
N ARG A 35 -2.03 -11.23 -10.67
CA ARG A 35 -1.54 -9.87 -10.45
C ARG A 35 -0.18 -9.70 -11.12
N VAL A 36 -0.06 -8.63 -11.92
CA VAL A 36 1.20 -8.25 -12.59
C VAL A 36 1.85 -7.12 -11.80
N GLU A 37 3.04 -7.36 -11.25
CA GLU A 37 3.86 -6.34 -10.61
C GLU A 37 4.64 -5.57 -11.69
N ARG A 38 4.43 -4.26 -11.78
CA ARG A 38 5.22 -3.36 -12.64
C ARG A 38 6.10 -2.48 -11.76
N LYS A 39 7.41 -2.53 -11.98
CA LYS A 39 8.37 -1.66 -11.30
C LYS A 39 8.56 -0.40 -12.14
N PHE A 40 8.30 0.75 -11.54
CA PHE A 40 8.58 2.05 -12.12
C PHE A 40 9.90 2.57 -11.56
N ILE A 41 10.78 3.03 -12.44
CA ILE A 41 12.01 3.73 -12.07
C ILE A 41 11.72 5.21 -12.28
N LEU A 42 11.91 5.99 -11.23
CA LEU A 42 11.73 7.44 -11.22
C LEU A 42 13.10 8.08 -11.02
N ASP A 43 13.31 9.22 -11.64
CA ASP A 43 14.37 10.17 -11.32
C ASP A 43 14.11 10.83 -9.95
N ALA A 44 15.17 11.36 -9.34
CA ALA A 44 15.12 11.86 -7.97
C ALA A 44 14.18 13.06 -7.79
N ASP A 45 14.14 13.97 -8.77
CA ASP A 45 13.28 15.16 -8.72
C ASP A 45 11.80 14.77 -8.82
N THR A 46 11.49 13.83 -9.71
CA THR A 46 10.14 13.29 -9.84
C THR A 46 9.72 12.51 -8.58
N ASP A 47 10.63 11.78 -7.93
CA ASP A 47 10.31 11.06 -6.68
C ASP A 47 9.92 12.01 -5.54
N ALA A 48 10.64 13.14 -5.41
CA ALA A 48 10.32 14.19 -4.42
C ALA A 48 8.93 14.79 -4.68
N LEU A 49 8.63 15.11 -5.94
CA LEU A 49 7.32 15.62 -6.34
C LEU A 49 6.19 14.61 -6.04
N PHE A 50 6.44 13.31 -6.29
CA PHE A 50 5.47 12.26 -5.94
C PHE A 50 5.22 12.16 -4.44
N ASP A 51 6.26 12.30 -3.62
CA ASP A 51 6.10 12.24 -2.17
C ASP A 51 5.33 13.46 -1.62
N GLU A 52 5.52 14.64 -2.19
CA GLU A 52 4.69 15.81 -1.87
C GLU A 52 3.22 15.61 -2.25
N LEU A 53 2.96 15.15 -3.48
CA LEU A 53 1.59 14.88 -3.95
C LEU A 53 0.90 13.81 -3.10
N ARG A 54 1.62 12.75 -2.73
CA ARG A 54 1.12 11.68 -1.86
C ARG A 54 0.69 12.23 -0.50
N LEU A 55 1.52 13.09 0.11
CA LEU A 55 1.23 13.69 1.40
C LEU A 55 0.00 14.60 1.33
N ARG A 56 -0.10 15.44 0.29
CA ARG A 56 -1.28 16.31 0.07
C ARG A 56 -2.55 15.51 -0.17
N ALA A 57 -2.46 14.39 -0.89
CA ALA A 57 -3.56 13.47 -1.13
C ALA A 57 -3.97 12.64 0.11
N GLY A 58 -3.29 12.80 1.26
CA GLY A 58 -3.65 12.15 2.52
C GLY A 58 -3.17 10.70 2.66
N PHE A 59 -2.24 10.24 1.81
CA PHE A 59 -1.64 8.92 1.89
C PHE A 59 -0.42 8.90 2.81
N SER A 60 -0.22 7.83 3.55
CA SER A 60 0.94 7.64 4.44
C SER A 60 2.21 7.25 3.67
N THR A 61 3.38 7.37 4.32
CA THR A 61 4.69 7.02 3.73
C THR A 61 4.80 5.56 3.32
N LYS A 62 3.98 4.68 3.91
CA LYS A 62 3.94 3.24 3.61
C LYS A 62 3.04 2.90 2.42
N GLU A 63 2.19 3.84 1.98
CA GLU A 63 1.17 3.63 0.95
C GLU A 63 1.62 4.17 -0.42
N LYS A 64 2.93 4.28 -0.68
CA LYS A 64 3.49 4.80 -1.93
C LYS A 64 2.96 4.04 -3.16
N SER A 65 2.93 2.70 -3.10
CA SER A 65 2.39 1.87 -4.20
C SER A 65 0.88 2.04 -4.39
N GLU A 66 0.13 2.27 -3.32
CA GLU A 66 -1.32 2.49 -3.38
C GLU A 66 -1.64 3.84 -3.99
N PHE A 67 -0.89 4.88 -3.62
CA PHE A 67 -1.01 6.20 -4.24
C PHE A 67 -0.73 6.15 -5.74
N PHE A 68 0.33 5.44 -6.16
CA PHE A 68 0.63 5.24 -7.58
C PHE A 68 -0.52 4.55 -8.33
N ALA A 69 -1.07 3.49 -7.74
CA ALA A 69 -2.21 2.79 -8.34
C ALA A 69 -3.45 3.70 -8.45
N ALA A 70 -3.72 4.47 -7.39
CA ALA A 70 -4.83 5.41 -7.33
C ALA A 70 -4.70 6.51 -8.39
N LEU A 71 -3.50 7.07 -8.55
CA LEU A 71 -3.19 8.11 -9.54
C LEU A 71 -3.32 7.57 -10.97
N LEU A 72 -2.79 6.37 -11.25
CA LEU A 72 -2.94 5.72 -12.56
C LEU A 72 -4.41 5.43 -12.90
N LEU A 73 -5.19 4.95 -11.93
CA LEU A 73 -6.62 4.69 -12.12
C LEU A 73 -7.39 5.99 -12.36
N ARG A 74 -7.08 7.05 -11.61
CA ARG A 74 -7.69 8.37 -11.77
C ARG A 74 -7.42 8.95 -13.16
N VAL A 75 -6.16 8.94 -13.62
CA VAL A 75 -5.77 9.39 -14.97
C VAL A 75 -6.44 8.55 -16.06
N ALA A 76 -6.59 7.24 -15.84
CA ALA A 76 -7.30 6.35 -16.76
C ALA A 76 -8.84 6.47 -16.67
N ASN A 77 -9.36 7.41 -15.89
CA ASN A 77 -10.78 7.59 -15.58
C ASN A 77 -11.48 6.30 -15.12
N LYS A 78 -10.78 5.51 -14.30
CA LYS A 78 -11.27 4.27 -13.69
C LYS A 78 -11.53 4.47 -12.21
N ASN A 79 -12.46 3.67 -11.68
CA ASN A 79 -12.81 3.72 -10.26
C ASN A 79 -11.64 3.26 -9.38
N TRP A 80 -11.32 4.08 -8.39
CA TRP A 80 -10.45 3.74 -7.29
C TRP A 80 -11.29 3.17 -6.13
N LEU A 81 -10.91 2.01 -5.61
CA LEU A 81 -11.63 1.32 -4.53
C LEU A 81 -11.06 1.59 -3.13
N GLY A 82 -10.00 2.41 -3.04
CA GLY A 82 -9.41 2.81 -1.77
C GLY A 82 -10.04 4.07 -1.21
N LYS A 83 -9.31 4.76 -0.31
CA LYS A 83 -9.78 6.03 0.25
C LYS A 83 -9.94 7.07 -0.87
N PRO A 84 -11.02 7.87 -0.86
CA PRO A 84 -11.14 8.98 -1.76
C PRO A 84 -9.98 9.94 -1.54
N PHE A 85 -9.43 10.46 -2.63
CA PHE A 85 -8.36 11.45 -2.60
C PHE A 85 -8.60 12.45 -3.71
N THR A 86 -8.13 13.68 -3.50
CA THR A 86 -8.22 14.76 -4.47
C THR A 86 -6.82 15.10 -4.94
N LEU A 87 -6.66 15.34 -6.23
CA LEU A 87 -5.41 15.86 -6.77
C LEU A 87 -5.41 17.39 -6.66
N PRO A 88 -4.27 18.05 -6.41
CA PRO A 88 -4.21 19.52 -6.30
C PRO A 88 -4.71 20.26 -7.55
N ILE A 89 -4.64 19.63 -8.72
CA ILE A 89 -5.15 20.19 -9.99
C ILE A 89 -6.68 20.30 -9.97
N GLU A 90 -7.36 19.41 -9.23
CA GLU A 90 -8.83 19.40 -9.12
C GLU A 90 -9.34 20.43 -8.10
N GLU A 91 -8.48 20.98 -7.24
CA GLU A 91 -8.87 22.05 -6.28
C GLU A 91 -8.91 23.45 -6.94
N ALA A 92 -8.26 23.61 -8.09
CA ALA A 92 -8.14 24.88 -8.80
C ALA A 92 -9.19 25.06 -9.93
N LEU A 93 -10.06 24.08 -10.13
CA LEU A 93 -11.16 24.07 -11.10
C LEU A 93 -12.50 24.29 -10.40
#